data_AF-D9WVH6-F1
#
_entry.id   AF-D9WVH6-F1
#
_cell.length_a   1.000
_cell.length_b   1.000
_cell.length_c   1.000
_cell.angle_alpha   90.00
_cell.angle_beta   90.00
_cell.angle_gamma   90.00
#
_symmetry.space_group_name_H-M   'P 1'
#
loop_
_entity.id
_entity.type
_entity.pdbx_description
1 polymer ?
#
loop_
_entity_poly.entity_id
_entity_poly.type
_entity_poly.pdbx_seq_one_letter_code
_entity_poly.pdbx_strand_id
1 'polypeptide(L)'
;MTAEVKTWAQGQATPPTRVLIAADKFKGSLTAVEVAERVTAGLRRGWSGGDELLRIDALPVADGGDGTVDAAVAAGFERREARVTGPLGTPVTAAYALRDGTAVVEMAEASGLRHLPDGVFAPLTATTYGSGELLRAALDAGARTIVFGVGGSATTDGGAGMLSALGARFLRGDGTPVAPGGGPLGELATADLSGLDPRLASTELVLASDVDNPLTGPKGAAAVYGPQKGASEADVAALDAALVMYVRVLERAVGSRAAEYAAAPGAGAAGGIGFGALLGLGAAFRPGIDVMLDVLGFAAALEGADLVITGEGSLDEQTLHGKAPAGVA
;
A
#
# COMPACT_ATOMS: atom_id res chain seq x y z
N MET A 1 14.59 74.58 6.26
CA MET A 1 14.02 73.39 5.60
C MET A 1 15.17 72.55 5.07
N THR A 2 15.69 71.68 5.92
CA THR A 2 16.65 70.63 5.57
C THR A 2 15.87 69.50 4.92
N ALA A 3 16.19 69.20 3.65
CA ALA A 3 15.61 68.07 2.95
C ALA A 3 16.27 66.77 3.45
N GLU A 4 15.47 65.89 4.06
CA GLU A 4 15.85 64.51 4.32
C GLU A 4 16.04 63.76 3.00
N VAL A 5 17.27 63.30 2.75
CA VAL A 5 17.52 62.28 1.75
C VAL A 5 17.16 60.94 2.40
N LYS A 6 15.98 60.40 2.06
CA LYS A 6 15.65 59.00 2.34
C LYS A 6 16.49 58.10 1.43
N THR A 7 17.57 57.55 1.99
CA THR A 7 18.32 56.45 1.41
C THR A 7 17.40 55.22 1.40
N TRP A 8 16.97 54.79 0.21
CA TRP A 8 16.27 53.52 0.04
C TRP A 8 17.26 52.36 0.22
N ALA A 9 16.83 51.35 0.97
CA ALA A 9 17.63 50.25 1.48
C ALA A 9 18.43 49.51 0.39
N GLN A 10 19.72 49.31 0.64
CA GLN A 10 20.53 48.32 -0.07
C GLN A 10 20.24 46.92 0.48
N GLY A 11 19.79 46.02 -0.39
CA GLY A 11 19.98 44.58 -0.24
C GLY A 11 18.87 43.80 0.47
N GLN A 12 17.64 43.79 -0.05
CA GLN A 12 16.83 42.58 0.12
C GLN A 12 17.42 41.52 -0.82
N ALA A 13 18.13 40.55 -0.27
CA ALA A 13 18.57 39.38 -1.03
C ALA A 13 17.33 38.72 -1.64
N THR A 14 17.37 38.44 -2.95
CA THR A 14 16.30 37.68 -3.60
C THR A 14 16.15 36.35 -2.86
N PRO A 15 14.96 36.03 -2.32
CA PRO A 15 14.77 34.74 -1.65
C PRO A 15 15.02 33.62 -2.68
N PRO A 16 15.64 32.51 -2.25
CA PRO A 16 15.89 31.39 -3.15
C PRO A 16 14.56 30.84 -3.66
N THR A 17 14.48 30.56 -4.96
CA THR A 17 13.37 29.82 -5.55
C THR A 17 13.37 28.41 -4.98
N ARG A 18 12.23 28.02 -4.42
CA ARG A 18 12.02 26.70 -3.82
C ARG A 18 11.22 25.83 -4.77
N VAL A 19 11.85 24.78 -5.27
CA VAL A 19 11.19 23.75 -6.10
C VAL A 19 11.00 22.50 -5.26
N LEU A 20 9.76 22.02 -5.16
CA LEU A 20 9.43 20.72 -4.58
C LEU A 20 9.24 19.70 -5.70
N ILE A 21 9.98 18.61 -5.67
CA ILE A 21 9.79 17.48 -6.59
C ILE A 21 9.02 16.39 -5.84
N ALA A 22 7.77 16.18 -6.23
CA ALA A 22 6.88 15.17 -5.66
C ALA A 22 6.33 14.27 -6.78
N ALA A 23 7.14 13.32 -7.22
CA ALA A 23 6.83 12.42 -8.34
C ALA A 23 6.81 10.96 -7.88
N ASP A 24 6.02 10.14 -8.57
CA ASP A 24 5.99 8.69 -8.41
C ASP A 24 7.02 8.02 -9.32
N LYS A 25 7.25 6.73 -9.11
CA LYS A 25 8.10 5.89 -9.93
C LYS A 25 7.64 5.87 -11.39
N PHE A 26 8.60 5.71 -12.27
CA PHE A 26 8.32 5.44 -13.68
C PHE A 26 8.35 3.93 -13.86
N LYS A 27 7.18 3.30 -13.70
CA LYS A 27 7.03 1.84 -13.65
C LYS A 27 7.80 1.12 -14.77
N GLY A 28 8.66 0.18 -14.40
CA GLY A 28 9.52 -0.56 -15.33
C GLY A 28 10.77 0.20 -15.79
N SER A 29 11.04 1.38 -15.24
CA SER A 29 12.19 2.21 -15.63
C SER A 29 12.95 2.81 -14.44
N LEU A 30 12.36 3.75 -13.71
CA LEU A 30 13.02 4.49 -12.62
C LEU A 30 12.19 4.42 -11.33
N THR A 31 12.87 4.31 -10.19
CA THR A 31 12.26 4.53 -8.88
C THR A 31 11.90 6.00 -8.69
N ALA A 32 11.00 6.30 -7.74
CA ALA A 32 10.60 7.68 -7.44
C ALA A 32 11.79 8.56 -7.00
N VAL A 33 12.75 7.96 -6.27
CA VAL A 33 14.01 8.61 -5.88
C VAL A 33 14.85 8.95 -7.11
N GLU A 34 15.05 8.00 -8.03
CA GLU A 34 15.80 8.25 -9.26
C GLU A 34 15.13 9.31 -10.13
N VAL A 35 13.80 9.33 -10.22
CA VAL A 35 13.07 10.41 -10.91
C VAL A 35 13.43 11.76 -10.30
N ALA A 36 13.36 11.88 -8.97
CA ALA A 36 13.71 13.13 -8.28
C ALA A 36 15.17 13.54 -8.52
N GLU A 37 16.11 12.62 -8.51
CA GLU A 37 17.52 12.88 -8.82
C GLU A 37 17.72 13.39 -10.26
N ARG A 38 17.06 12.76 -11.24
CA ARG A 38 17.16 13.14 -12.65
C ARG A 38 16.55 14.51 -12.91
N VAL A 39 15.39 14.80 -12.31
CA VAL A 39 14.73 16.12 -12.40
C VAL A 39 15.60 17.18 -11.72
N THR A 40 16.14 16.92 -10.53
CA THR A 40 17.07 17.81 -9.82
C THR A 40 18.28 18.15 -10.68
N ALA A 41 18.91 17.15 -11.30
CA ALA A 41 20.05 17.35 -12.19
C ALA A 41 19.67 18.18 -13.43
N GLY A 42 18.46 18.00 -13.97
CA GLY A 42 17.92 18.79 -15.07
C GLY A 42 17.73 20.25 -14.70
N LEU A 43 17.09 20.52 -13.55
CA LEU A 43 16.86 21.87 -13.03
C LEU A 43 18.19 22.60 -12.81
N ARG A 44 19.17 21.97 -12.16
CA ARG A 44 20.49 22.58 -11.93
C ARG A 44 21.22 22.91 -13.23
N ARG A 45 21.10 22.08 -14.26
CA ARG A 45 21.71 22.37 -15.58
C ARG A 45 21.03 23.54 -16.30
N GLY A 46 19.71 23.67 -16.17
CA GLY A 46 18.92 24.72 -16.82
C GLY A 46 18.89 26.05 -16.07
N TRP A 47 19.26 26.05 -14.78
CA TRP A 47 19.21 27.22 -13.92
C TRP A 47 20.39 28.17 -14.15
N SER A 48 20.10 29.45 -14.36
CA SER A 48 21.09 30.52 -14.58
C SER A 48 21.21 31.51 -13.42
N GLY A 49 20.40 31.37 -12.38
CA GLY A 49 20.28 32.34 -11.28
C GLY A 49 21.34 32.21 -10.16
N GLY A 50 22.26 31.25 -10.24
CA GLY A 50 23.20 30.93 -9.15
C GLY A 50 22.66 29.83 -8.23
N ASP A 51 23.54 28.91 -7.81
CA ASP A 51 23.16 27.70 -7.04
C ASP A 51 22.54 28.05 -5.67
N GLU A 52 22.94 29.16 -5.06
CA GLU A 52 22.43 29.65 -3.79
C GLU A 52 20.99 30.17 -3.85
N LEU A 53 20.51 30.51 -5.05
CA LEU A 53 19.15 30.99 -5.29
C LEU A 53 18.19 29.88 -5.74
N LEU A 54 18.66 28.63 -5.83
CA LEU A 54 17.83 27.48 -6.15
C LEU A 54 17.87 26.44 -5.05
N ARG A 55 16.77 26.32 -4.31
CA ARG A 55 16.56 25.25 -3.35
C ARG A 55 15.64 24.21 -3.96
N ILE A 56 16.10 22.97 -3.98
CA ILE A 56 15.32 21.83 -4.48
C ILE A 56 15.14 20.86 -3.32
N ASP A 57 13.89 20.68 -2.92
CA ASP A 57 13.48 19.67 -1.95
C ASP A 57 12.81 18.52 -2.73
N ALA A 58 13.08 17.27 -2.36
CA ALA A 58 12.48 16.09 -3.01
C ALA A 58 11.64 15.31 -1.99
N LEU A 59 10.42 14.98 -2.38
CA LEU A 59 9.50 14.14 -1.63
C LEU A 59 8.96 13.06 -2.57
N PRO A 60 9.69 11.95 -2.79
CA PRO A 60 9.19 10.83 -3.57
C PRO A 60 7.84 10.37 -3.02
N VAL A 61 6.83 10.25 -3.89
CA VAL A 61 5.47 9.83 -3.50
C VAL A 61 5.17 8.44 -4.05
N ALA A 62 4.16 7.79 -3.47
CA ALA A 62 3.61 6.51 -3.91
C ALA A 62 2.10 6.50 -3.68
N ASP A 63 1.40 5.55 -4.30
CA ASP A 63 -0.06 5.40 -4.31
C ASP A 63 -0.57 4.29 -3.36
N GLY A 64 0.25 3.86 -2.39
CA GLY A 64 -0.06 2.70 -1.55
C GLY A 64 0.25 1.35 -2.21
N GLY A 65 0.79 1.36 -3.43
CA GLY A 65 1.38 0.20 -4.09
C GLY A 65 2.87 0.03 -3.80
N ASP A 66 3.53 -0.69 -4.72
CA ASP A 66 4.97 -1.00 -4.68
C ASP A 66 5.86 0.26 -4.52
N GLY A 67 6.74 0.30 -3.52
CA GLY A 67 7.66 1.43 -3.30
C GLY A 67 7.16 2.53 -2.35
N THR A 68 5.99 2.33 -1.74
CA THR A 68 5.45 3.11 -0.62
C THR A 68 6.37 3.11 0.62
N VAL A 69 7.00 1.98 0.96
CA VAL A 69 7.99 1.83 2.04
C VAL A 69 9.23 2.66 1.70
N ASP A 70 9.73 2.58 0.47
CA ASP A 70 10.91 3.35 0.04
C ASP A 70 10.63 4.85 0.06
N ALA A 71 9.43 5.27 -0.37
CA ALA A 71 8.98 6.66 -0.25
C ALA A 71 8.94 7.13 1.22
N ALA A 72 8.40 6.31 2.12
CA ALA A 72 8.39 6.62 3.55
C ALA A 72 9.80 6.72 4.13
N VAL A 73 10.71 5.81 3.76
CA VAL A 73 12.11 5.85 4.19
C VAL A 73 12.80 7.11 3.67
N ALA A 74 12.56 7.50 2.41
CA ALA A 74 13.07 8.75 1.85
C ALA A 74 12.54 9.99 2.60
N ALA A 75 11.33 9.92 3.16
CA ALA A 75 10.74 10.95 4.02
C ALA A 75 11.20 10.89 5.49
N GLY A 76 12.18 10.03 5.83
CA GLY A 76 12.81 9.97 7.15
C GLY A 76 12.20 8.93 8.10
N PHE A 77 11.45 7.95 7.60
CA PHE A 77 11.09 6.78 8.39
C PHE A 77 12.27 5.81 8.51
N GLU A 78 12.35 5.09 9.62
CA GLU A 78 13.35 4.04 9.80
C GLU A 78 12.91 2.77 9.06
N ARG A 79 13.78 2.24 8.18
CA ARG A 79 13.55 0.95 7.53
C ARG A 79 13.80 -0.19 8.51
N ARG A 80 12.80 -1.05 8.68
CA ARG A 80 12.84 -2.25 9.52
C ARG A 80 12.63 -3.47 8.63
N GLU A 81 13.30 -4.57 8.94
CA GLU A 81 13.18 -5.82 8.19
C GLU A 81 12.70 -6.97 9.08
N ALA A 82 11.95 -7.88 8.48
CA ALA A 82 11.53 -9.13 9.11
C ALA A 82 11.65 -10.28 8.10
N ARG A 83 12.05 -11.46 8.59
CA ARG A 83 11.99 -12.69 7.81
C ARG A 83 10.58 -13.27 7.95
N VAL A 84 9.85 -13.33 6.85
CA VAL A 84 8.42 -13.72 6.80
C VAL A 84 8.19 -14.76 5.71
N THR A 85 7.00 -15.34 5.70
CA THR A 85 6.57 -16.36 4.74
C THR A 85 6.23 -15.72 3.40
N GLY A 86 6.97 -16.07 2.34
CA GLY A 86 6.69 -15.62 0.98
C GLY A 86 5.39 -16.20 0.41
N PRO A 87 4.95 -15.75 -0.78
CA PRO A 87 3.68 -16.19 -1.37
C PRO A 87 3.66 -17.70 -1.66
N LEU A 88 4.81 -18.33 -1.92
CA LEU A 88 4.93 -19.78 -2.16
C LEU A 88 5.25 -20.58 -0.89
N GLY A 89 5.19 -19.96 0.30
CA GLY A 89 5.55 -20.58 1.57
C GLY A 89 7.05 -20.56 1.90
N THR A 90 7.91 -20.27 0.92
CA THR A 90 9.35 -20.08 1.14
C THR A 90 9.62 -18.74 1.85
N PRO A 91 10.48 -18.68 2.87
CA PRO A 91 10.76 -17.43 3.56
C PRO A 91 11.40 -16.35 2.67
N VAL A 92 10.97 -15.11 2.86
CA VAL A 92 11.53 -13.89 2.23
C VAL A 92 11.92 -12.89 3.31
N THR A 93 12.83 -11.96 2.98
CA THR A 93 13.08 -10.78 3.80
C THR A 93 12.19 -9.66 3.30
N ALA A 94 11.29 -9.20 4.16
CA ALA A 94 10.33 -8.13 3.89
C ALA A 94 10.68 -6.90 4.73
N ALA A 95 10.45 -5.71 4.18
CA ALA A 95 10.65 -4.46 4.91
C ALA A 95 9.35 -3.73 5.22
N TYR A 96 9.39 -2.89 6.24
CA TYR A 96 8.40 -1.86 6.52
C TYR A 96 9.10 -0.62 7.05
N ALA A 97 8.43 0.54 7.03
CA ALA A 97 8.97 1.78 7.55
C ALA A 97 8.29 2.16 8.87
N LEU A 98 9.02 2.73 9.83
CA LEU A 98 8.48 3.13 11.13
C LEU A 98 8.97 4.53 11.54
N ARG A 99 8.05 5.39 11.99
CA ARG A 99 8.36 6.69 12.60
C ARG A 99 7.32 7.07 13.63
N ASP A 100 7.76 7.39 14.85
CA ASP A 100 6.91 7.93 15.93
C ASP A 100 5.65 7.11 16.26
N GLY A 101 5.67 5.80 16.00
CA GLY A 101 4.52 4.90 16.20
C GLY A 101 3.60 4.76 14.99
N THR A 102 3.92 5.37 13.85
CA THR A 102 3.28 5.12 12.56
C THR A 102 4.14 4.19 11.73
N ALA A 103 3.59 3.03 11.36
CA ALA A 103 4.23 2.09 10.44
C ALA A 103 3.61 2.20 9.04
N VAL A 104 4.46 2.15 8.02
CA VAL A 104 4.08 2.00 6.62
C VAL A 104 4.44 0.58 6.20
N VAL A 105 3.43 -0.23 5.93
CA VAL A 105 3.57 -1.65 5.61
C VAL A 105 2.99 -1.88 4.22
N GLU A 106 3.76 -2.54 3.35
CA GLU A 106 3.27 -2.99 2.05
C GLU A 106 3.06 -4.49 2.05
N MET A 107 1.92 -4.96 1.56
CA MET A 107 1.69 -6.41 1.40
C MET A 107 2.67 -7.04 0.40
N ALA A 108 3.12 -6.27 -0.60
CA ALA A 108 4.01 -6.77 -1.65
C ALA A 108 5.40 -7.18 -1.13
N GLU A 109 5.82 -6.59 -0.01
CA GLU A 109 7.05 -6.94 0.72
C GLU A 109 7.08 -8.38 1.16
N ALA A 110 5.94 -8.98 1.47
CA ALA A 110 5.85 -10.37 1.87
C ALA A 110 5.18 -11.25 0.80
N SER A 111 4.15 -10.74 0.14
CA SER A 111 3.19 -11.52 -0.66
C SER A 111 3.00 -10.98 -2.09
N GLY A 112 3.99 -10.23 -2.59
CA GLY A 112 3.97 -9.62 -3.92
C GLY A 112 4.41 -10.54 -5.05
N LEU A 113 4.00 -10.20 -6.28
CA LEU A 113 4.39 -10.90 -7.52
C LEU A 113 5.91 -10.95 -7.73
N ARG A 114 6.64 -9.95 -7.23
CA ARG A 114 8.11 -9.86 -7.36
C ARG A 114 8.88 -10.98 -6.65
N HIS A 115 8.23 -11.70 -5.72
CA HIS A 115 8.82 -12.85 -5.05
C HIS A 115 8.62 -14.17 -5.81
N LEU A 116 7.84 -14.14 -6.89
CA LEU A 116 7.65 -15.31 -7.74
C LEU A 116 8.80 -15.41 -8.76
N PRO A 117 9.35 -16.61 -8.99
CA PRO A 117 10.23 -16.83 -10.12
C PRO A 117 9.54 -16.52 -11.45
N ASP A 118 10.30 -16.11 -12.45
CA ASP A 118 9.77 -15.79 -13.78
C ASP A 118 8.92 -16.93 -14.35
N GLY A 119 7.70 -16.61 -14.76
CA GLY A 119 6.74 -17.57 -15.33
C GLY A 119 6.14 -18.56 -14.33
N VAL A 120 6.48 -18.46 -13.05
CA VAL A 120 5.91 -19.30 -11.99
C VAL A 120 4.78 -18.55 -11.29
N PHE A 121 3.57 -19.10 -11.37
CA PHE A 121 2.40 -18.57 -10.69
C PHE A 121 1.74 -19.65 -9.84
N ALA A 122 1.08 -19.22 -8.77
CA ALA A 122 0.39 -20.09 -7.83
C ALA A 122 -0.99 -19.53 -7.48
N PRO A 123 -1.87 -19.26 -8.46
CA PRO A 123 -3.11 -18.49 -8.25
C PRO A 123 -4.03 -19.10 -7.20
N LEU A 124 -4.03 -20.43 -7.04
CA LEU A 124 -4.85 -21.15 -6.07
C LEU A 124 -4.21 -21.29 -4.68
N THR A 125 -2.87 -21.30 -4.60
CA THR A 125 -2.13 -21.71 -3.40
C THR A 125 -1.27 -20.61 -2.79
N ALA A 126 -1.07 -19.49 -3.50
CA ALA A 126 -0.29 -18.37 -2.99
C ALA A 126 -0.93 -17.76 -1.74
N THR A 127 -0.13 -17.51 -0.72
CA THR A 127 -0.61 -17.13 0.62
C THR A 127 -0.21 -15.73 1.06
N THR A 128 -1.10 -15.10 1.82
CA THR A 128 -0.86 -13.78 2.45
C THR A 128 -0.29 -13.87 3.87
N TYR A 129 0.10 -15.07 4.32
CA TYR A 129 0.58 -15.32 5.67
C TYR A 129 1.72 -14.38 6.08
N GLY A 130 2.72 -14.18 5.21
CA GLY A 130 3.83 -13.26 5.52
C GLY A 130 3.41 -11.79 5.64
N SER A 131 2.32 -11.37 4.98
CA SER A 131 1.78 -10.02 5.20
C SER A 131 1.27 -9.85 6.63
N GLY A 132 0.64 -10.89 7.19
CA GLY A 132 0.23 -10.91 8.60
C GLY A 132 1.44 -10.94 9.56
N GLU A 133 2.49 -11.67 9.22
CA GLU A 133 3.75 -11.65 9.99
C GLU A 133 4.42 -10.27 9.98
N LEU A 134 4.38 -9.57 8.83
CA LEU A 134 4.93 -8.22 8.71
C LEU A 134 4.13 -7.18 9.51
N LEU A 135 2.80 -7.28 9.48
CA LEU A 135 1.92 -6.49 10.35
C LEU A 135 2.19 -6.76 11.82
N ARG A 136 2.37 -8.02 12.21
CA ARG A 136 2.75 -8.40 13.57
C ARG A 136 4.09 -7.78 13.97
N ALA A 137 5.09 -7.81 13.08
CA ALA A 137 6.38 -7.18 13.34
C ALA A 137 6.26 -5.67 13.57
N ALA A 138 5.40 -4.97 12.82
CA ALA A 138 5.10 -3.57 13.05
C ALA A 138 4.42 -3.32 14.42
N LEU A 139 3.46 -4.18 14.80
CA LEU A 139 2.82 -4.13 16.12
C LEU A 139 3.83 -4.40 17.26
N ASP A 140 4.76 -5.34 17.06
CA ASP A 140 5.83 -5.66 18.01
C ASP A 140 6.81 -4.49 18.18
N ALA A 141 7.02 -3.70 17.13
CA ALA A 141 7.80 -2.47 17.17
C ALA A 141 7.04 -1.27 17.78
N GLY A 142 5.81 -1.48 18.28
CA GLY A 142 5.03 -0.46 18.98
C GLY A 142 4.24 0.47 18.06
N ALA A 143 3.94 0.04 16.83
CA ALA A 143 3.07 0.79 15.92
C ALA A 143 1.66 0.96 16.52
N ARG A 144 1.21 2.21 16.62
CA ARG A 144 -0.15 2.62 17.01
C ARG A 144 -1.00 3.01 15.82
N THR A 145 -0.36 3.39 14.71
CA THR A 145 -0.99 3.61 13.41
C THR A 145 -0.28 2.75 12.38
N ILE A 146 -1.01 2.05 11.53
CA ILE A 146 -0.46 1.26 10.41
C ILE A 146 -1.15 1.72 9.14
N VAL A 147 -0.36 2.25 8.21
CA VAL A 147 -0.74 2.44 6.82
C VAL A 147 -0.39 1.17 6.07
N PHE A 148 -1.40 0.46 5.62
CA PHE A 148 -1.26 -0.82 4.94
C PHE A 148 -1.55 -0.66 3.44
N GLY A 149 -0.47 -0.60 2.66
CA GLY A 149 -0.50 -0.52 1.21
C GLY A 149 -0.77 -1.88 0.57
N VAL A 150 -1.79 -1.94 -0.29
CA VAL A 150 -2.25 -3.19 -0.93
C VAL A 150 -2.22 -3.11 -2.46
N GLY A 151 -1.00 -3.15 -3.01
CA GLY A 151 -0.75 -3.29 -4.46
C GLY A 151 0.17 -4.46 -4.78
N GLY A 152 0.21 -4.89 -6.04
CA GLY A 152 1.24 -5.83 -6.52
C GLY A 152 1.15 -7.28 -6.01
N SER A 153 0.00 -7.71 -5.49
CA SER A 153 -0.19 -9.02 -4.87
C SER A 153 -0.02 -10.22 -5.81
N ALA A 154 0.62 -11.29 -5.32
CA ALA A 154 0.65 -12.62 -5.96
C ALA A 154 -0.57 -13.50 -5.63
N THR A 155 -1.41 -13.07 -4.69
CA THR A 155 -2.34 -13.93 -3.94
C THR A 155 -3.79 -13.61 -4.27
N THR A 156 -4.69 -14.60 -4.12
CA THR A 156 -6.15 -14.41 -4.14
C THR A 156 -6.80 -15.27 -3.04
N ASP A 157 -6.40 -15.05 -1.79
CA ASP A 157 -6.82 -15.86 -0.63
C ASP A 157 -7.77 -15.11 0.32
N GLY A 158 -8.32 -13.97 -0.08
CA GLY A 158 -9.23 -13.20 0.79
C GLY A 158 -8.57 -12.62 2.05
N GLY A 159 -7.23 -12.58 2.11
CA GLY A 159 -6.50 -12.24 3.33
C GLY A 159 -6.56 -13.32 4.41
N ALA A 160 -7.01 -14.54 4.10
CA ALA A 160 -7.10 -15.63 5.07
C ALA A 160 -5.72 -16.01 5.64
N GLY A 161 -4.67 -16.01 4.81
CA GLY A 161 -3.30 -16.22 5.27
C GLY A 161 -2.87 -15.13 6.28
N MET A 162 -3.07 -13.87 5.93
CA MET A 162 -2.77 -12.70 6.77
C MET A 162 -3.49 -12.79 8.13
N LEU A 163 -4.79 -13.07 8.13
CA LEU A 163 -5.58 -13.19 9.36
C LEU A 163 -5.12 -14.40 10.20
N SER A 164 -4.75 -15.52 9.57
CA SER A 164 -4.20 -16.68 10.27
C SER A 164 -2.88 -16.33 10.97
N ALA A 165 -1.99 -15.63 10.27
CA ALA A 165 -0.75 -15.09 10.83
C ALA A 165 -0.99 -14.01 11.90
N LEU A 166 -2.23 -13.57 12.13
CA LEU A 166 -2.59 -12.66 13.21
C LEU A 166 -3.45 -13.34 14.28
N GLY A 167 -3.70 -14.65 14.17
CA GLY A 167 -4.34 -15.46 15.22
C GLY A 167 -5.74 -15.97 14.89
N ALA A 168 -6.27 -15.68 13.70
CA ALA A 168 -7.50 -16.29 13.22
C ALA A 168 -7.32 -17.80 12.96
N ARG A 169 -8.41 -18.56 13.02
CA ARG A 169 -8.43 -19.98 12.64
C ARG A 169 -9.48 -20.22 11.58
N PHE A 170 -9.07 -20.92 10.51
CA PHE A 170 -9.92 -21.33 9.40
C PHE A 170 -9.84 -22.85 9.28
N LEU A 171 -10.94 -23.54 9.54
CA LEU A 171 -10.96 -24.99 9.71
C LEU A 171 -11.92 -25.67 8.72
N ARG A 172 -11.50 -26.85 8.26
CA ARG A 172 -12.32 -27.81 7.52
C ARG A 172 -13.35 -28.47 8.44
N GLY A 173 -14.27 -29.24 7.82
CA GLY A 173 -15.32 -29.96 8.55
C GLY A 173 -14.82 -31.04 9.53
N ASP A 174 -13.59 -31.51 9.34
CA ASP A 174 -12.92 -32.47 10.23
C ASP A 174 -12.12 -31.79 11.37
N GLY A 175 -12.18 -30.45 11.45
CA GLY A 175 -11.46 -29.65 12.45
C GLY A 175 -9.99 -29.38 12.12
N THR A 176 -9.47 -29.84 10.98
CA THR A 176 -8.10 -29.53 10.54
C THR A 176 -8.01 -28.12 9.92
N PRO A 177 -6.86 -27.44 10.00
CA PRO A 177 -6.68 -26.16 9.32
C PRO A 177 -6.83 -26.27 7.79
N VAL A 178 -7.45 -25.26 7.20
CA VAL A 178 -7.48 -25.09 5.73
C VAL A 178 -6.05 -24.83 5.23
N ALA A 179 -5.69 -25.45 4.11
CA ALA A 179 -4.38 -25.24 3.50
C ALA A 179 -4.22 -23.79 2.99
N PRO A 180 -2.98 -23.26 2.88
CA PRO A 180 -2.76 -21.91 2.38
C PRO A 180 -3.30 -21.66 0.96
N GLY A 181 -3.74 -20.43 0.70
CA GLY A 181 -4.22 -19.97 -0.61
C GLY A 181 -5.73 -19.88 -0.74
N GLY A 182 -6.19 -19.35 -1.88
CA GLY A 182 -7.61 -19.11 -2.15
C GLY A 182 -8.40 -20.34 -2.55
N GLY A 183 -7.80 -21.27 -3.29
CA GLY A 183 -8.47 -22.50 -3.73
C GLY A 183 -9.00 -23.32 -2.55
N PRO A 184 -8.15 -23.64 -1.54
CA PRO A 184 -8.58 -24.40 -0.36
C PRO A 184 -9.71 -23.77 0.47
N LEU A 185 -10.01 -22.48 0.32
CA LEU A 185 -11.16 -21.85 1.00
C LEU A 185 -12.50 -22.44 0.58
N GLY A 186 -12.57 -23.13 -0.56
CA GLY A 186 -13.76 -23.90 -0.96
C GLY A 186 -14.12 -25.02 0.02
N GLU A 187 -13.18 -25.44 0.87
CA GLU A 187 -13.37 -26.49 1.88
C GLU A 187 -13.56 -25.95 3.30
N LEU A 188 -13.63 -24.63 3.44
CA LEU A 188 -13.80 -23.98 4.73
C LEU A 188 -15.18 -24.31 5.32
N ALA A 189 -15.17 -24.83 6.55
CA ALA A 189 -16.40 -25.13 7.29
C ALA A 189 -16.66 -24.13 8.40
N THR A 190 -15.62 -23.76 9.16
CA THR A 190 -15.72 -22.86 10.31
C THR A 190 -14.58 -21.85 10.35
N ALA A 191 -14.86 -20.67 10.90
CA ALA A 191 -13.88 -19.61 11.12
C ALA A 191 -14.01 -19.10 12.55
N ASP A 192 -12.88 -18.74 13.16
CA ASP A 192 -12.80 -18.13 14.48
C ASP A 192 -11.80 -16.98 14.46
N LEU A 193 -12.31 -15.77 14.69
CA LEU A 193 -11.54 -14.53 14.71
C LEU A 193 -11.25 -14.05 16.15
N SER A 194 -11.72 -14.76 17.18
CA SER A 194 -11.51 -14.36 18.59
C SER A 194 -10.05 -14.42 19.04
N GLY A 195 -9.22 -15.16 18.31
CA GLY A 195 -7.78 -15.28 18.55
C GLY A 195 -6.93 -14.19 17.89
N LEU A 196 -7.53 -13.25 17.16
CA LEU A 196 -6.80 -12.15 16.53
C LEU A 196 -6.01 -11.35 17.57
N ASP A 197 -4.84 -10.85 17.16
CA ASP A 197 -3.93 -10.08 18.01
C ASP A 197 -4.67 -8.92 18.70
N PRO A 198 -4.74 -8.89 20.04
CA PRO A 198 -5.57 -7.94 20.76
C PRO A 198 -5.13 -6.48 20.56
N ARG A 199 -3.88 -6.23 20.13
CA ARG A 199 -3.38 -4.88 19.86
C ARG A 199 -4.12 -4.21 18.71
N LEU A 200 -4.64 -5.00 17.75
CA LEU A 200 -5.42 -4.50 16.61
C LEU A 200 -6.61 -3.64 17.05
N ALA A 201 -7.23 -3.93 18.20
CA ALA A 201 -8.35 -3.15 18.71
C ALA A 201 -7.96 -1.72 19.14
N SER A 202 -6.68 -1.48 19.41
CA SER A 202 -6.14 -0.17 19.82
C SER A 202 -5.23 0.48 18.77
N THR A 203 -4.98 -0.21 17.66
CA THR A 203 -4.17 0.29 16.55
C THR A 203 -5.11 0.88 15.50
N GLU A 204 -4.80 2.08 15.03
CA GLU A 204 -5.45 2.65 13.85
C GLU A 204 -4.87 1.99 12.60
N LEU A 205 -5.70 1.28 11.83
CA LEU A 205 -5.28 0.71 10.56
C LEU A 205 -5.95 1.44 9.40
N VAL A 206 -5.13 1.90 8.46
CA VAL A 206 -5.57 2.53 7.22
C VAL A 206 -5.23 1.60 6.07
N LEU A 207 -6.24 1.15 5.34
CA LEU A 207 -6.09 0.40 4.11
C LEU A 207 -5.91 1.40 2.96
N ALA A 208 -4.68 1.52 2.47
CA ALA A 208 -4.32 2.41 1.36
C ALA A 208 -4.45 1.66 0.03
N SER A 209 -5.44 2.03 -0.78
CA SER A 209 -5.70 1.42 -2.08
C SER A 209 -6.55 2.32 -2.97
N ASP A 210 -6.30 2.25 -4.28
CA ASP A 210 -7.09 2.97 -5.30
C ASP A 210 -8.08 2.06 -6.04
N VAL A 211 -8.34 0.88 -5.47
CA VAL A 211 -9.24 -0.13 -6.04
C VAL A 211 -10.59 -0.08 -5.32
N ASP A 212 -11.69 0.04 -6.07
CA ASP A 212 -13.06 0.04 -5.54
C ASP A 212 -13.79 -1.31 -5.73
N ASN A 213 -13.14 -2.28 -6.38
CA ASN A 213 -13.70 -3.59 -6.67
C ASN A 213 -14.19 -4.33 -5.40
N PRO A 214 -15.38 -4.98 -5.45
CA PRO A 214 -15.84 -5.85 -4.38
C PRO A 214 -15.00 -7.13 -4.29
N LEU A 215 -15.21 -7.95 -3.26
CA LEU A 215 -14.48 -9.21 -3.11
C LEU A 215 -14.80 -10.23 -4.21
N THR A 216 -16.08 -10.40 -4.54
CA THR A 216 -16.58 -11.49 -5.40
C THR A 216 -17.40 -10.99 -6.59
N GLY A 217 -17.65 -11.86 -7.56
CA GLY A 217 -18.51 -11.64 -8.72
C GLY A 217 -17.74 -11.14 -9.95
N PRO A 218 -18.46 -10.68 -11.00
CA PRO A 218 -17.84 -10.31 -12.28
C PRO A 218 -16.84 -9.15 -12.21
N LYS A 219 -16.98 -8.29 -11.19
CA LYS A 219 -16.04 -7.21 -10.87
C LYS A 219 -15.19 -7.53 -9.64
N GLY A 220 -15.22 -8.77 -9.16
CA GLY A 220 -14.55 -9.22 -7.94
C GLY A 220 -13.06 -9.43 -8.12
N ALA A 221 -12.38 -9.74 -7.00
CA ALA A 221 -10.94 -9.91 -6.94
C ALA A 221 -10.41 -10.96 -7.94
N ALA A 222 -11.06 -12.14 -7.99
CA ALA A 222 -10.65 -13.23 -8.85
C ALA A 222 -10.87 -12.89 -10.34
N ALA A 223 -12.04 -12.36 -10.69
CA ALA A 223 -12.39 -12.04 -12.08
C ALA A 223 -11.49 -10.96 -12.68
N VAL A 224 -11.22 -9.89 -11.93
CA VAL A 224 -10.50 -8.71 -12.44
C VAL A 224 -8.98 -8.90 -12.36
N TYR A 225 -8.48 -9.48 -11.27
CA TYR A 225 -7.04 -9.52 -10.99
C TYR A 225 -6.44 -10.93 -10.98
N GLY A 226 -7.26 -11.99 -11.07
CA GLY A 226 -6.77 -13.36 -11.18
C GLY A 226 -5.90 -13.61 -12.42
N PRO A 227 -6.29 -13.17 -13.63
CA PRO A 227 -5.54 -13.47 -14.85
C PRO A 227 -4.08 -12.97 -14.84
N GLN A 228 -3.84 -11.76 -14.33
CA GLN A 228 -2.47 -11.22 -14.18
C GLN A 228 -1.63 -11.96 -13.14
N LYS A 229 -2.25 -12.79 -12.28
CA LYS A 229 -1.60 -13.68 -11.30
C LYS A 229 -1.50 -15.12 -11.81
N GLY A 230 -1.74 -15.34 -13.11
CA GLY A 230 -1.66 -16.65 -13.75
C GLY A 230 -2.91 -17.53 -13.59
N ALA A 231 -4.04 -17.00 -13.14
CA ALA A 231 -5.28 -17.77 -13.04
C ALA A 231 -5.89 -18.01 -14.43
N SER A 232 -6.18 -19.28 -14.74
CA SER A 232 -7.04 -19.64 -15.88
C SER A 232 -8.51 -19.29 -15.61
N GLU A 233 -9.38 -19.37 -16.61
CA GLU A 233 -10.82 -19.16 -16.42
C GLU A 233 -11.42 -20.12 -15.38
N ALA A 234 -10.94 -21.37 -15.35
CA ALA A 234 -11.35 -22.36 -14.36
C ALA A 234 -10.86 -21.98 -12.95
N ASP A 235 -9.63 -21.49 -12.83
CA ASP A 235 -9.10 -21.02 -11.54
C ASP A 235 -9.87 -19.80 -11.05
N VAL A 236 -10.21 -18.86 -11.93
CA VAL A 236 -11.03 -17.68 -11.60
C VAL A 236 -12.38 -18.11 -11.05
N ALA A 237 -13.07 -19.05 -11.71
CA ALA A 237 -14.35 -19.56 -11.25
C ALA A 237 -14.23 -20.28 -9.89
N ALA A 238 -13.17 -21.07 -9.70
CA ALA A 238 -12.91 -21.76 -8.45
C ALA A 238 -12.61 -20.78 -7.29
N LEU A 239 -11.77 -19.77 -7.54
CA LEU A 239 -11.42 -18.74 -6.57
C LEU A 239 -12.64 -17.90 -6.18
N ASP A 240 -13.44 -17.47 -7.14
CA ASP A 240 -14.65 -16.68 -6.84
C ASP A 240 -15.64 -17.50 -5.99
N ALA A 241 -15.88 -18.77 -6.33
CA ALA A 241 -16.71 -19.66 -5.54
C ALA A 241 -16.16 -19.89 -4.13
N ALA A 242 -14.83 -20.03 -4.00
CA ALA A 242 -14.16 -20.20 -2.72
C ALA A 242 -14.27 -18.94 -1.85
N LEU A 243 -14.14 -17.74 -2.44
CA LEU A 243 -14.35 -16.47 -1.74
C LEU A 243 -15.81 -16.28 -1.33
N VAL A 244 -16.78 -16.71 -2.14
CA VAL A 244 -18.20 -16.72 -1.74
C VAL A 244 -18.43 -17.64 -0.55
N MET A 245 -17.82 -18.84 -0.53
CA MET A 245 -17.86 -19.73 0.64
C MET A 245 -17.23 -19.07 1.87
N TYR A 246 -16.08 -18.42 1.68
CA TYR A 246 -15.36 -17.72 2.74
C TYR A 246 -16.24 -16.65 3.42
N VAL A 247 -16.89 -15.79 2.64
CA VAL A 247 -17.84 -14.78 3.15
C VAL A 247 -18.98 -15.43 3.93
N ARG A 248 -19.58 -16.50 3.39
CA ARG A 248 -20.70 -17.20 4.05
C ARG A 248 -20.30 -17.81 5.39
N VAL A 249 -19.08 -18.37 5.49
CA VAL A 249 -18.58 -18.92 6.76
C VAL A 249 -18.33 -17.81 7.76
N LEU A 250 -17.71 -16.71 7.33
CA LEU A 250 -17.46 -15.55 8.17
C LEU A 250 -18.75 -14.86 8.64
N GLU A 251 -19.77 -14.79 7.79
CA GLU A 251 -21.07 -14.25 8.17
C GLU A 251 -21.71 -15.05 9.31
N ARG A 252 -21.56 -16.38 9.31
CA ARG A 252 -21.99 -17.22 10.44
C ARG A 252 -21.15 -17.01 11.69
N ALA A 253 -19.86 -16.70 11.55
CA ALA A 253 -18.93 -16.57 12.67
C ALA A 253 -19.01 -15.20 13.35
N VAL A 254 -19.15 -14.12 12.58
CA VAL A 254 -19.07 -12.73 13.09
C VAL A 254 -20.24 -11.84 12.69
N GLY A 255 -21.25 -12.37 11.99
CA GLY A 255 -22.50 -11.68 11.64
C GLY A 255 -22.50 -11.02 10.26
N SER A 256 -23.59 -10.29 9.96
CA SER A 256 -23.88 -9.71 8.64
C SER A 256 -22.80 -8.76 8.11
N ARG A 257 -21.99 -8.17 9.00
CA ARG A 257 -20.87 -7.30 8.65
C ARG A 257 -19.89 -7.94 7.66
N ALA A 258 -19.74 -9.27 7.68
CA ALA A 258 -18.90 -9.96 6.70
C ALA A 258 -19.43 -9.77 5.26
N ALA A 259 -20.74 -9.87 5.03
CA ALA A 259 -21.31 -9.63 3.71
C ALA A 259 -21.23 -8.16 3.30
N GLU A 260 -21.44 -7.24 4.26
CA GLU A 260 -21.31 -5.79 4.03
C GLU A 260 -19.89 -5.42 3.60
N TYR A 261 -18.86 -5.88 4.32
CA TYR A 261 -17.48 -5.62 3.95
C TYR A 261 -17.05 -6.32 2.67
N ALA A 262 -17.61 -7.47 2.32
CA ALA A 262 -17.30 -8.14 1.06
C ALA A 262 -17.75 -7.32 -0.17
N ALA A 263 -18.78 -6.47 -0.01
CA ALA A 263 -19.28 -5.57 -1.04
C ALA A 263 -18.69 -4.15 -0.95
N ALA A 264 -17.91 -3.85 0.09
CA ALA A 264 -17.36 -2.52 0.31
C ALA A 264 -16.29 -2.16 -0.72
N PRO A 265 -16.08 -0.85 -1.00
CA PRO A 265 -14.93 -0.40 -1.78
C PRO A 265 -13.61 -0.90 -1.18
N GLY A 266 -12.70 -1.35 -2.04
CA GLY A 266 -11.41 -1.91 -1.63
C GLY A 266 -11.47 -3.36 -1.15
N ALA A 267 -12.65 -3.97 -1.00
CA ALA A 267 -12.74 -5.35 -0.53
C ALA A 267 -12.01 -6.35 -1.42
N GLY A 268 -12.05 -6.15 -2.74
CA GLY A 268 -11.35 -6.98 -3.73
C GLY A 268 -9.87 -6.67 -3.90
N ALA A 269 -9.36 -5.61 -3.27
CA ALA A 269 -7.97 -5.18 -3.41
C ALA A 269 -7.01 -6.31 -3.01
N ALA A 270 -5.93 -6.43 -3.77
CA ALA A 270 -4.86 -7.41 -3.54
C ALA A 270 -5.36 -8.87 -3.36
N GLY A 271 -6.37 -9.29 -4.14
CA GLY A 271 -6.89 -10.66 -4.05
C GLY A 271 -7.79 -10.91 -2.85
N GLY A 272 -8.40 -9.85 -2.32
CA GLY A 272 -9.27 -9.91 -1.15
C GLY A 272 -8.59 -9.65 0.18
N ILE A 273 -7.31 -9.26 0.20
CA ILE A 273 -6.67 -8.76 1.43
C ILE A 273 -7.43 -7.55 1.96
N GLY A 274 -7.92 -6.68 1.08
CA GLY A 274 -8.71 -5.52 1.50
C GLY A 274 -9.92 -5.96 2.34
N PHE A 275 -10.67 -6.97 1.90
CA PHE A 275 -11.74 -7.56 2.71
C PHE A 275 -11.24 -8.07 4.07
N GLY A 276 -10.14 -8.83 4.09
CA GLY A 276 -9.54 -9.30 5.33
C GLY A 276 -9.11 -8.17 6.28
N ALA A 277 -8.59 -7.06 5.74
CA ALA A 277 -8.19 -5.89 6.50
C ALA A 277 -9.41 -5.14 7.07
N LEU A 278 -10.44 -4.92 6.25
CA LEU A 278 -11.68 -4.26 6.66
C LEU A 278 -12.41 -5.05 7.76
N LEU A 279 -12.59 -6.36 7.55
CA LEU A 279 -13.33 -7.21 8.46
C LEU A 279 -12.51 -7.59 9.70
N GLY A 280 -11.30 -8.11 9.50
CA GLY A 280 -10.51 -8.74 10.54
C GLY A 280 -9.61 -7.76 11.29
N LEU A 281 -9.07 -6.76 10.61
CA LEU A 281 -8.18 -5.78 11.25
C LEU A 281 -8.91 -4.49 11.67
N GLY A 282 -10.17 -4.32 11.24
CA GLY A 282 -10.92 -3.09 11.48
C GLY A 282 -10.36 -1.89 10.73
N ALA A 283 -9.68 -2.12 9.60
CA ALA A 283 -9.05 -1.05 8.83
C ALA A 283 -10.08 -0.10 8.21
N ALA A 284 -9.72 1.17 8.11
CA ALA A 284 -10.47 2.17 7.34
C ALA A 284 -9.89 2.29 5.93
N PHE A 285 -10.72 2.13 4.91
CA PHE A 285 -10.31 2.36 3.52
C PHE A 285 -10.09 3.85 3.27
N ARG A 286 -8.97 4.19 2.63
CA ARG A 286 -8.67 5.53 2.12
C ARG A 286 -7.92 5.43 0.78
N PRO A 287 -8.12 6.38 -0.15
CA PRO A 287 -7.31 6.48 -1.36
C PRO A 287 -5.82 6.51 -1.02
N GLY A 288 -5.02 5.75 -1.76
CA GLY A 288 -3.64 5.50 -1.40
C GLY A 288 -2.78 6.76 -1.46
N ILE A 289 -2.96 7.57 -2.50
CA ILE A 289 -2.22 8.83 -2.63
C ILE A 289 -2.48 9.79 -1.47
N ASP A 290 -3.75 9.98 -1.06
CA ASP A 290 -4.11 10.90 0.01
C ASP A 290 -3.42 10.51 1.32
N VAL A 291 -3.44 9.21 1.62
CA VAL A 291 -2.77 8.67 2.82
C VAL A 291 -1.27 8.90 2.74
N MET A 292 -0.66 8.67 1.58
CA MET A 292 0.78 8.85 1.42
C MET A 292 1.19 10.31 1.53
N LEU A 293 0.44 11.26 0.96
CA LEU A 293 0.74 12.68 1.12
C LEU A 293 0.68 13.13 2.59
N ASP A 294 -0.29 12.62 3.36
CA ASP A 294 -0.38 12.87 4.80
C ASP A 294 0.85 12.33 5.54
N VAL A 295 1.18 11.05 5.31
CA VAL A 295 2.27 10.33 5.99
C VAL A 295 3.64 10.95 5.70
N LEU A 296 3.85 11.35 4.45
CA LEU A 296 5.11 11.94 3.99
C LEU A 296 5.28 13.40 4.42
N GLY A 297 4.23 14.02 4.97
CA GLY A 297 4.25 15.42 5.39
C GLY A 297 4.25 16.39 4.20
N PHE A 298 3.57 16.02 3.10
CA PHE A 298 3.54 16.80 1.87
C PHE A 298 3.02 18.22 2.09
N ALA A 299 1.97 18.40 2.90
CA ALA A 299 1.41 19.73 3.18
C ALA A 299 2.45 20.69 3.79
N ALA A 300 3.31 20.20 4.68
CA ALA A 300 4.39 21.00 5.26
C ALA A 300 5.53 21.24 4.26
N ALA A 301 5.83 20.27 3.38
CA ALA A 301 6.82 20.44 2.33
C ALA A 301 6.39 21.44 1.26
N LEU A 302 5.08 21.50 0.98
CA LEU A 302 4.45 22.43 0.06
C LEU A 302 4.51 23.88 0.58
N GLU A 303 4.54 24.07 1.90
CA GLU A 303 4.61 25.40 2.50
C GLU A 303 5.89 26.14 2.07
N GLY A 304 5.69 27.21 1.31
CA GLY A 304 6.76 28.03 0.75
C GLY A 304 7.47 27.43 -0.46
N ALA A 305 6.91 26.44 -1.14
CA ALA A 305 7.35 26.05 -2.48
C ALA A 305 6.82 27.06 -3.52
N ASP A 306 7.68 27.50 -4.43
CA ASP A 306 7.33 28.38 -5.56
C ASP A 306 6.89 27.58 -6.79
N LEU A 307 7.37 26.34 -6.90
CA LEU A 307 7.06 25.41 -7.98
C LEU A 307 7.01 23.98 -7.44
N VAL A 308 5.99 23.22 -7.86
CA VAL A 308 5.90 21.79 -7.63
C VAL A 308 6.05 21.06 -8.96
N ILE A 309 6.89 20.03 -8.99
CA ILE A 309 7.07 19.15 -10.14
C ILE A 309 6.63 17.75 -9.75
N THR A 310 5.69 17.19 -10.50
CA THR A 310 5.20 15.82 -10.32
C THR A 310 5.24 15.05 -11.64
N GLY A 311 4.98 13.75 -11.57
CA GLY A 311 4.91 12.86 -12.72
C GLY A 311 4.83 11.40 -12.30
N GLU A 312 4.47 10.55 -13.25
CA GLU A 312 4.49 9.08 -13.13
C GLU A 312 4.87 8.47 -14.48
N GLY A 313 5.11 7.15 -14.52
CA GLY A 313 5.57 6.46 -15.74
C GLY A 313 4.60 6.49 -16.91
N SER A 314 3.30 6.66 -16.65
CA SER A 314 2.26 6.80 -17.68
C SER A 314 1.13 7.67 -17.15
N LEU A 315 0.91 8.82 -17.77
CA LEU A 315 -0.26 9.67 -17.49
C LEU A 315 -1.43 9.16 -18.35
N ASP A 316 -2.36 8.46 -17.72
CA ASP A 316 -3.55 7.90 -18.37
C ASP A 316 -4.85 8.32 -17.66
N GLU A 317 -6.00 7.85 -18.13
CA GLU A 317 -7.28 8.18 -17.50
C GLU A 317 -7.31 7.74 -16.02
N GLN A 318 -6.58 6.69 -15.62
CA GLN A 318 -6.50 6.27 -14.23
C GLN A 318 -5.72 7.26 -13.37
N THR A 319 -4.79 8.04 -13.94
CA THR A 319 -4.08 9.12 -13.23
C THR A 319 -5.06 10.11 -12.60
N LEU A 320 -6.09 10.50 -13.35
CA LEU A 320 -7.13 11.42 -12.90
C LEU A 320 -8.02 10.83 -11.79
N HIS A 321 -7.95 9.53 -11.55
CA HIS A 321 -8.77 8.80 -10.58
C HIS A 321 -8.00 8.46 -9.29
N GLY A 322 -7.10 9.34 -8.85
CA GLY A 322 -6.48 9.23 -7.51
C GLY A 322 -5.07 8.65 -7.49
N LYS A 323 -4.30 8.76 -8.58
CA LYS A 323 -2.86 8.46 -8.56
C LYS A 323 -2.02 9.70 -8.20
N ALA A 324 -0.73 9.46 -8.00
CA ALA A 324 0.22 10.44 -7.50
C ALA A 324 0.17 11.84 -8.15
N PRO A 325 0.20 12.00 -9.49
CA PRO A 325 0.19 13.33 -10.09
C PRO A 325 -1.09 14.12 -9.79
N ALA A 326 -2.25 13.45 -9.71
CA ALA A 326 -3.52 14.12 -9.44
C ALA A 326 -3.69 14.49 -7.97
N GLY A 327 -3.14 13.69 -7.03
CA GLY A 327 -3.15 14.05 -5.61
C GLY A 327 -2.16 15.17 -5.26
N VAL A 328 -1.05 15.27 -5.99
CA VAL A 328 -0.04 16.34 -5.81
C VAL A 328 -0.49 17.68 -6.37
N ALA A 329 -1.31 17.69 -7.44
CA ALA A 329 -1.76 18.88 -8.16
C ALA A 329 -2.99 19.54 -7.51
#